data_AF-A0A3Q9G4G5-F1
#
_entry.id   AF-A0A3Q9G4G5-F1
#
_cell.length_a   1.000
_cell.length_b   1.000
_cell.length_c   1.000
_cell.angle_alpha   90.00
_cell.angle_beta   90.00
_cell.angle_gamma   90.00
#
_symmetry.space_group_name_H-M   'P 1'
#
loop_
_entity.id
_entity.type
_entity.pdbx_description
1 polymer ?
#
loop_
_entity_poly.entity_id
_entity_poly.type
_entity_poly.pdbx_seq_one_letter_code
_entity_poly.pdbx_strand_id
1 'polypeptide(L)'
;MTASGHPNQGPAVPNDLGGTSLPPVNEKESPRSIGELVAGVTERFSRLIRDEIELAKVQAKAKASKVAGGVVFFAIAGVLALYALGILLLAAVYGLANAVPLWLAALIVGVVILLICGILALIGIKSLKASNKHVVDPKSGLINDIEAAKKGLNKNE
;
A
#
# COMPACT_ATOMS: atom_id res chain seq x y z
N MET A 1 -71.08 -9.52 28.74
CA MET A 1 -71.53 -8.79 29.95
C MET A 1 -71.42 -9.82 31.08
N THR A 2 -70.58 -9.71 32.11
CA THR A 2 -70.18 -8.55 32.92
C THR A 2 -68.85 -8.83 33.61
N ALA A 3 -68.13 -7.75 33.93
CA ALA A 3 -66.86 -7.71 34.63
C ALA A 3 -66.99 -7.83 36.16
N SER A 4 -65.96 -8.38 36.81
CA SER A 4 -65.54 -8.13 38.21
C SER A 4 -64.26 -8.94 38.43
N GLY A 5 -63.06 -8.37 38.47
CA GLY A 5 -62.59 -7.50 39.55
C GLY A 5 -61.49 -8.26 40.30
N HIS A 6 -60.26 -8.22 39.78
CA HIS A 6 -59.09 -8.84 40.42
C HIS A 6 -58.36 -7.77 41.25
N PRO A 7 -58.21 -7.92 42.58
CA PRO A 7 -57.53 -6.93 43.40
C PRO A 7 -56.00 -7.02 43.27
N ASN A 8 -55.38 -5.84 43.29
CA ASN A 8 -53.95 -5.58 43.40
C ASN A 8 -53.29 -6.45 44.49
N GLN A 9 -52.49 -7.43 44.07
CA GLN A 9 -51.45 -8.00 44.92
C GLN A 9 -50.16 -7.28 44.54
N GLY A 10 -49.71 -6.34 45.38
CA GLY A 10 -48.36 -5.81 45.29
C GLY A 10 -47.36 -6.98 45.41
N PRO A 11 -46.18 -6.90 44.78
CA PRO A 11 -45.21 -7.98 44.85
C PRO A 11 -44.82 -8.23 46.31
N ALA A 12 -45.07 -9.45 46.78
CA ALA A 12 -44.57 -9.94 48.05
C ALA A 12 -43.05 -9.83 48.04
N VAL A 13 -42.51 -8.94 48.86
CA VAL A 13 -41.06 -8.77 49.03
C VAL A 13 -40.58 -10.02 49.78
N PRO A 14 -39.78 -10.91 49.16
CA PRO A 14 -39.24 -12.07 49.86
C PRO A 14 -38.30 -11.57 50.96
N ASN A 15 -38.51 -12.05 52.18
CA ASN A 15 -37.61 -11.80 53.29
C ASN A 15 -36.47 -12.83 53.24
N ASP A 16 -35.56 -12.69 52.28
CA ASP A 16 -34.34 -13.49 52.15
C ASP A 16 -33.09 -12.66 52.56
N LEU A 17 -33.11 -12.17 53.80
CA LEU A 17 -31.89 -11.74 54.50
C LEU A 17 -31.05 -12.97 54.92
N GLY A 18 -30.73 -13.82 53.95
CA GLY A 18 -30.04 -15.09 54.12
C GLY A 18 -28.85 -15.17 53.18
N GLY A 19 -27.71 -14.65 53.62
CA GLY A 19 -26.42 -14.98 53.03
C GLY A 19 -25.97 -14.06 51.91
N THR A 20 -25.59 -12.82 52.23
CA THR A 20 -24.42 -12.21 51.60
C THR A 20 -23.17 -13.01 52.02
N SER A 21 -23.05 -14.25 51.53
CA SER A 21 -21.73 -14.83 51.33
C SER A 21 -21.10 -14.03 50.22
N LEU A 22 -20.50 -12.90 50.58
CA LEU A 22 -19.52 -12.26 49.72
C LEU A 22 -18.58 -13.41 49.31
N PRO A 23 -18.42 -13.71 48.01
CA PRO A 23 -17.41 -14.68 47.60
C PRO A 23 -16.11 -14.26 48.30
N PRO A 24 -15.31 -15.20 48.84
CA PRO A 24 -14.06 -14.84 49.48
C PRO A 24 -13.32 -13.97 48.47
N VAL A 25 -13.15 -12.68 48.80
CA VAL A 25 -12.26 -11.80 48.05
C VAL A 25 -10.93 -12.49 48.19
N ASN A 26 -10.54 -13.22 47.14
CA ASN A 26 -9.23 -13.83 47.06
C ASN A 26 -8.28 -12.66 46.88
N GLU A 27 -7.91 -12.06 48.01
CA GLU A 27 -7.07 -10.90 48.19
C GLU A 27 -5.60 -11.24 47.91
N LYS A 28 -5.37 -12.18 46.98
CA LYS A 28 -4.14 -12.24 46.20
C LYS A 28 -4.31 -11.39 44.95
N GLU A 29 -4.75 -10.15 45.12
CA GLU A 29 -4.33 -9.11 44.19
C GLU A 29 -2.91 -8.73 44.59
N SER A 30 -1.96 -9.65 44.34
CA SER A 30 -0.56 -9.31 44.36
C SER A 30 -0.40 -8.13 43.39
N PRO A 31 0.15 -6.99 43.81
CA PRO A 31 0.32 -5.84 42.93
C PRO A 31 1.04 -6.36 41.69
N ARG A 32 0.37 -6.26 40.54
CA ARG A 32 0.87 -6.77 39.26
C ARG A 32 2.35 -6.42 39.18
N SER A 33 3.19 -7.45 39.12
CA SER A 33 4.63 -7.24 39.20
C SER A 33 5.03 -6.30 38.06
N ILE A 34 6.02 -5.44 38.30
CA ILE A 34 6.60 -4.60 37.24
C ILE A 34 6.95 -5.47 36.00
N GLY A 35 7.34 -6.72 36.22
CA GLY A 35 7.57 -7.70 35.15
C GLY A 35 6.32 -8.08 34.35
N GLU A 36 5.14 -8.20 34.97
CA GLU A 36 3.88 -8.50 34.29
C GLU A 36 3.32 -7.29 33.53
N LEU A 37 3.53 -6.08 34.06
CA LEU A 37 3.17 -4.84 33.37
C LEU A 37 4.04 -4.61 32.13
N VAL A 38 5.35 -4.81 32.24
CA VAL A 38 6.28 -4.73 31.11
C VAL A 38 5.94 -5.79 30.07
N ALA A 39 5.71 -7.05 30.48
CA ALA A 39 5.29 -8.12 29.57
C ALA A 39 3.98 -7.77 28.83
N GLY A 40 2.99 -7.19 29.54
CA GLY A 40 1.73 -6.76 28.93
C GLY A 40 1.86 -5.60 27.94
N VAL A 41 2.79 -4.66 28.17
CA VAL A 41 3.07 -3.56 27.23
C VAL A 41 3.82 -4.07 26.00
N THR A 42 4.80 -4.96 26.18
CA THR A 42 5.55 -5.58 25.06
C THR A 42 4.64 -6.43 24.17
N GLU A 43 3.70 -7.18 24.76
CA GLU A 43 2.69 -7.95 24.02
C GLU A 43 1.78 -7.03 23.18
N ARG A 44 1.31 -5.91 23.75
CA ARG A 44 0.47 -4.93 23.03
C ARG A 44 1.23 -4.24 21.90
N PHE A 45 2.50 -3.89 22.13
CA PHE A 45 3.35 -3.29 21.10
C PHE A 45 3.62 -4.28 19.95
N SER A 46 3.89 -5.54 20.29
CA SER A 46 4.09 -6.62 19.30
C SER A 46 2.83 -6.86 18.45
N ARG A 47 1.64 -6.73 19.06
CA ARG A 47 0.36 -6.77 18.34
C ARG A 47 0.18 -5.57 17.42
N LEU A 48 0.45 -4.36 17.89
CA LEU A 48 0.34 -3.13 17.09
C LEU A 48 1.20 -3.18 15.82
N ILE A 49 2.45 -3.66 15.95
CA ILE A 49 3.35 -3.82 14.81
C ILE A 49 2.78 -4.84 13.81
N ARG A 50 2.23 -5.96 14.31
CA ARG A 50 1.61 -6.98 13.46
C ARG A 50 0.39 -6.45 12.73
N ASP A 51 -0.44 -5.67 13.42
CA ASP A 51 -1.64 -5.04 12.85
C ASP A 51 -1.27 -4.01 11.77
N GLU A 52 -0.24 -3.19 11.99
CA GLU A 52 0.25 -2.22 11.00
C GLU A 52 0.80 -2.92 9.74
N ILE A 53 1.52 -4.04 9.92
CA ILE A 53 2.00 -4.87 8.81
C ILE A 53 0.82 -5.49 8.05
N GLU A 54 -0.19 -6.00 8.76
CA GLU A 54 -1.37 -6.60 8.15
C GLU A 54 -2.19 -5.55 7.38
N LEU A 55 -2.35 -4.36 7.94
CA LEU A 55 -3.00 -3.22 7.30
C LEU A 55 -2.23 -2.75 6.07
N ALA A 56 -0.91 -2.60 6.18
CA ALA A 56 -0.03 -2.26 5.06
C ALA A 56 -0.13 -3.30 3.95
N LYS A 57 -0.21 -4.59 4.29
CA LYS A 57 -0.39 -5.68 3.33
C LYS A 57 -1.75 -5.61 2.63
N VAL A 58 -2.83 -5.33 3.36
CA VAL A 58 -4.18 -5.14 2.78
C VAL A 58 -4.19 -3.91 1.86
N GLN A 59 -3.60 -2.80 2.28
CA GLN A 59 -3.53 -1.57 1.49
C GLN A 59 -2.67 -1.77 0.23
N ALA A 60 -1.53 -2.48 0.35
CA ALA A 60 -0.70 -2.85 -0.79
C ALA A 60 -1.47 -3.73 -1.77
N LYS A 61 -2.22 -4.73 -1.30
CA LYS A 61 -3.08 -5.57 -2.14
C LYS A 61 -4.18 -4.77 -2.81
N ALA A 62 -4.83 -3.85 -2.09
CA ALA A 62 -5.86 -2.98 -2.65
C ALA A 62 -5.32 -2.05 -3.74
N LYS A 63 -4.14 -1.44 -3.51
CA LYS A 63 -3.43 -0.63 -4.53
C LYS A 63 -3.03 -1.50 -5.73
N ALA A 64 -2.47 -2.68 -5.49
CA ALA A 64 -2.08 -3.61 -6.55
C ALA A 64 -3.27 -4.05 -7.40
N SER A 65 -4.41 -4.42 -6.80
CA SER A 65 -5.62 -4.80 -7.53
C SER A 65 -6.17 -3.67 -8.38
N LYS A 66 -6.12 -2.43 -7.87
CA LYS A 66 -6.58 -1.24 -8.62
C LYS A 66 -5.69 -0.95 -9.84
N VAL A 67 -4.38 -1.16 -9.72
CA VAL A 67 -3.43 -1.03 -10.83
C VAL A 67 -3.52 -2.21 -11.80
N ALA A 68 -3.73 -3.43 -11.28
CA ALA A 68 -3.75 -4.66 -12.07
C ALA A 68 -4.81 -4.65 -13.18
N GLY A 69 -6.01 -4.12 -12.89
CA GLY A 69 -7.05 -3.96 -13.91
C GLY A 69 -6.59 -3.07 -15.07
N GLY A 70 -5.91 -1.96 -14.78
CA GLY A 70 -5.38 -1.05 -15.80
C GLY A 70 -4.27 -1.67 -16.65
N VAL A 71 -3.41 -2.51 -16.06
CA VAL A 71 -2.30 -3.16 -16.76
C VAL A 71 -2.80 -4.09 -17.88
N VAL A 72 -3.91 -4.82 -17.67
CA VAL A 72 -4.47 -5.72 -18.70
C VAL A 72 -4.96 -4.94 -19.91
N PHE A 73 -5.74 -3.88 -19.70
CA PHE A 73 -6.21 -3.03 -20.80
C PHE A 73 -5.05 -2.34 -21.51
N PHE A 74 -4.03 -1.90 -20.77
CA PHE A 74 -2.85 -1.27 -21.35
C PHE A 74 -2.01 -2.26 -22.16
N ALA A 75 -1.94 -3.53 -21.75
CA ALA A 75 -1.29 -4.59 -22.52
C ALA A 75 -2.02 -4.83 -23.85
N ILE A 76 -3.35 -4.97 -23.82
CA ILE A 76 -4.17 -5.16 -25.03
C ILE A 76 -4.05 -3.93 -25.93
N ALA A 77 -4.21 -2.74 -25.39
CA ALA A 77 -4.07 -1.48 -26.12
C ALA A 77 -2.67 -1.33 -26.72
N GLY A 78 -1.62 -1.72 -25.99
CA GLY A 78 -0.24 -1.71 -26.48
C GLY A 78 -0.04 -2.64 -27.68
N VAL A 79 -0.56 -3.86 -27.62
CA VAL A 79 -0.51 -4.80 -28.76
C VAL A 79 -1.27 -4.24 -29.96
N LEU A 80 -2.50 -3.74 -29.75
CA LEU A 80 -3.30 -3.15 -30.83
C LEU A 80 -2.63 -1.91 -31.42
N ALA A 81 -2.03 -1.05 -30.59
CA ALA A 81 -1.28 0.11 -31.04
C ALA A 81 -0.07 -0.28 -31.89
N LEU A 82 0.63 -1.38 -31.56
CA LEU A 82 1.72 -1.88 -32.39
C LEU A 82 1.23 -2.35 -33.76
N TYR A 83 0.12 -3.09 -33.83
CA TYR A 83 -0.47 -3.48 -35.11
C TYR A 83 -0.96 -2.27 -35.92
N ALA A 84 -1.66 -1.33 -35.27
CA ALA A 84 -2.14 -0.11 -35.90
C ALA A 84 -0.99 0.74 -36.45
N LEU A 85 0.12 0.85 -35.69
CA LEU A 85 1.33 1.52 -36.15
C LEU A 85 1.89 0.81 -37.39
N GLY A 86 1.98 -0.51 -37.41
CA GLY A 86 2.43 -1.28 -38.57
C GLY A 86 1.59 -1.00 -39.82
N ILE A 87 0.26 -0.97 -39.69
CA ILE A 87 -0.65 -0.63 -40.80
C ILE A 87 -0.44 0.82 -41.26
N LEU A 88 -0.27 1.76 -40.33
CA LEU A 88 -0.04 3.17 -40.65
C LEU A 88 1.28 3.38 -41.39
N LEU A 89 2.34 2.66 -40.99
CA LEU A 89 3.62 2.68 -41.69
C LEU A 89 3.50 2.08 -43.09
N LEU A 90 2.77 0.98 -43.23
CA LEU A 90 2.51 0.38 -44.53
C LEU A 90 1.75 1.37 -45.43
N ALA A 91 0.71 2.02 -44.91
CA ALA A 91 -0.04 3.06 -45.61
C ALA A 91 0.85 4.24 -46.01
N ALA A 92 1.77 4.67 -45.13
CA ALA A 92 2.73 5.73 -45.44
C ALA A 92 3.69 5.32 -46.57
N VAL A 93 4.21 4.08 -46.54
CA VAL A 93 5.09 3.56 -47.59
C VAL A 93 4.36 3.47 -48.92
N TYR A 94 3.18 2.86 -48.97
CA TYR A 94 2.39 2.77 -50.20
C TYR A 94 1.90 4.14 -50.69
N GLY A 95 1.55 5.05 -49.79
CA GLY A 95 1.18 6.42 -50.12
C GLY A 95 2.32 7.16 -50.81
N LEU A 96 3.52 7.11 -50.22
CA LEU A 96 4.73 7.73 -50.78
C LEU A 96 5.21 7.02 -52.05
N ALA A 97 4.94 5.72 -52.19
CA ALA A 97 5.29 4.94 -53.38
C ALA A 97 4.55 5.40 -54.65
N ASN A 98 3.50 6.24 -54.54
CA ASN A 98 2.90 6.90 -55.70
C ASN A 98 3.79 7.99 -56.30
N ALA A 99 4.74 8.54 -55.52
CA ALA A 99 5.64 9.61 -55.96
C ALA A 99 7.08 9.11 -56.22
N VAL A 100 7.52 8.05 -55.55
CA VAL A 100 8.88 7.49 -55.66
C VAL A 100 8.84 5.95 -55.72
N PRO A 101 9.91 5.28 -56.18
CA PRO A 101 9.97 3.81 -56.16
C PRO A 101 9.73 3.24 -54.76
N LEU A 102 9.06 2.09 -54.69
CA LEU A 102 8.65 1.45 -53.42
C LEU A 102 9.81 1.24 -52.44
N TRP A 103 10.98 0.81 -52.94
CA TRP A 103 12.17 0.61 -52.12
C TRP A 103 12.67 1.90 -51.48
N LEU A 104 12.57 3.03 -52.19
CA LEU A 104 12.99 4.34 -51.70
C LEU A 104 11.97 4.93 -50.71
N ALA A 105 10.67 4.73 -50.98
CA ALA A 105 9.61 5.08 -50.04
C ALA A 105 9.80 4.37 -48.68
N ALA A 106 10.09 3.05 -48.71
CA ALA A 106 10.37 2.27 -47.51
C ALA A 106 11.59 2.79 -46.74
N LEU A 107 12.67 3.17 -47.44
CA LEU A 107 13.85 3.76 -46.81
C LEU A 107 13.55 5.12 -46.16
N ILE A 108 12.83 6.01 -46.85
CA ILE A 108 12.50 7.34 -46.31
C ILE A 108 11.67 7.21 -45.04
N VAL A 109 10.60 6.40 -45.08
CA VAL A 109 9.75 6.17 -43.89
C VAL A 109 10.57 5.51 -42.78
N GLY A 110 11.43 4.54 -43.09
CA GLY A 110 12.31 3.89 -42.13
C GLY A 110 13.25 4.86 -41.41
N VAL A 111 13.88 5.77 -42.15
CA VAL A 111 14.77 6.80 -41.56
C VAL A 111 13.98 7.75 -40.65
N VAL A 112 12.79 8.18 -41.06
CA VAL A 112 11.93 9.06 -40.23
C VAL A 112 11.58 8.38 -38.91
N ILE A 113 11.20 7.11 -38.92
CA ILE A 113 10.92 6.36 -37.68
C ILE A 113 12.18 6.23 -36.82
N LEU A 114 13.33 5.92 -37.43
CA LEU A 114 14.58 5.77 -36.69
C LEU A 114 14.95 7.07 -35.97
N LEU A 115 14.76 8.22 -36.60
CA LEU A 115 14.95 9.52 -35.96
C LEU A 115 13.99 9.72 -34.77
N ILE A 116 12.71 9.40 -34.94
CA ILE A 116 11.72 9.49 -33.85
C ILE A 116 12.11 8.56 -32.68
N CYS A 117 12.43 7.30 -32.97
CA CYS A 117 12.90 6.33 -31.97
C CYS A 117 14.17 6.80 -31.27
N GLY A 118 15.12 7.38 -31.99
CA GLY A 118 16.33 7.96 -31.42
C GLY A 118 16.03 9.08 -30.43
N ILE A 119 15.15 10.02 -30.79
CA ILE A 119 14.73 11.11 -29.91
C ILE A 119 14.02 10.57 -28.67
N LEU A 120 13.08 9.64 -28.83
CA LEU A 120 12.36 9.02 -27.72
C LEU A 120 13.31 8.26 -26.78
N ALA A 121 14.27 7.51 -27.33
CA ALA A 121 15.28 6.81 -26.56
C ALA A 121 16.15 7.77 -25.74
N LEU A 122 16.59 8.89 -26.35
CA LEU A 122 17.36 9.92 -25.66
C LEU A 122 16.56 10.55 -24.51
N ILE A 123 15.28 10.86 -24.73
CA ILE A 123 14.39 11.38 -23.69
C ILE A 123 14.23 10.34 -22.56
N GLY A 124 14.01 9.08 -22.90
CA GLY A 124 13.89 7.98 -21.93
C GLY A 124 15.13 7.85 -21.07
N ILE A 125 16.32 7.83 -21.69
CA ILE A 125 17.61 7.77 -20.97
C ILE A 125 17.78 8.98 -20.04
N LYS A 126 17.39 10.19 -20.48
CA LYS A 126 17.46 11.40 -19.66
C LYS A 126 16.50 11.33 -18.46
N SER A 127 15.28 10.85 -18.65
CA SER A 127 14.30 10.67 -17.59
C SER A 127 14.76 9.62 -16.56
N LEU A 128 15.28 8.48 -17.01
CA LEU A 128 15.82 7.45 -16.11
C LEU A 128 17.00 7.97 -15.30
N LYS A 129 17.91 8.71 -15.94
CA LYS A 129 19.06 9.34 -15.26
C LYS A 129 18.62 10.39 -14.24
N ALA A 130 17.54 11.14 -14.52
CA ALA A 130 16.97 12.10 -13.58
C ALA A 130 16.33 11.41 -12.36
N SER A 131 15.59 10.30 -12.57
CA SER A 131 14.98 9.53 -11.48
C SER A 131 16.02 8.87 -10.56
N ASN A 132 17.17 8.46 -11.10
CA ASN A 132 18.25 7.88 -10.31
C ASN A 132 18.96 8.88 -9.38
N LYS A 133 18.71 10.19 -9.54
CA LYS A 133 19.26 11.26 -8.68
C LYS A 133 18.51 11.41 -7.35
N HIS A 134 17.38 10.70 -7.17
CA HIS A 134 16.54 10.70 -5.96
C HIS A 134 16.37 9.31 -5.33
N VAL A 135 17.23 8.34 -5.66
CA VAL A 135 17.40 7.18 -4.79
C VAL A 135 18.11 7.72 -3.54
N VAL A 136 17.33 7.99 -2.49
CA VAL A 136 17.82 8.11 -1.12
C VAL A 136 18.64 6.86 -0.88
N ASP A 137 19.98 6.99 -0.92
CA ASP A 137 20.88 5.91 -0.58
C ASP A 137 20.62 5.58 0.89
N PRO A 138 19.95 4.45 1.20
CA PRO A 138 19.50 4.15 2.55
C PRO A 138 20.69 4.02 3.52
N LYS A 139 21.89 3.77 2.97
CA LYS A 139 23.12 3.66 3.73
C LYS A 139 23.61 5.02 4.21
N SER A 140 23.50 6.07 3.39
CA SER A 140 23.93 7.41 3.80
C SER A 140 22.97 8.07 4.79
N GLY A 141 21.66 7.76 4.74
CA GLY A 141 20.72 8.15 5.80
C GLY A 141 21.09 7.53 7.17
N LEU A 142 21.39 6.24 7.17
CA LEU A 142 21.72 5.50 8.40
C LEU A 142 23.09 5.88 9.00
N ILE A 143 24.08 6.20 8.16
CA ILE A 143 25.42 6.64 8.61
C ILE A 143 25.35 8.02 9.27
N ASN A 144 24.58 8.95 8.69
CA ASN A 144 24.41 10.30 9.26
C ASN A 144 23.75 10.26 10.65
N ASP A 145 22.78 9.35 10.85
CA ASP A 145 22.10 9.19 12.15
C ASP A 145 23.02 8.60 13.22
N ILE A 146 23.87 7.63 12.86
CA ILE A 146 24.87 7.05 13.77
C ILE A 146 25.93 8.09 14.15
N GLU A 147 26.35 8.91 13.18
CA GLU A 147 27.34 9.96 13.43
C GLU A 147 26.76 11.10 14.28
N ALA A 148 25.49 11.46 14.08
CA ALA A 148 24.77 12.40 14.93
C ALA A 148 24.63 11.89 16.38
N ALA A 149 24.32 10.59 16.56
CA ALA A 149 24.28 9.97 17.87
C ALA A 149 25.67 9.98 18.54
N LYS A 150 26.74 9.64 17.80
CA LYS A 150 28.11 9.63 18.31
C LYS A 150 28.59 11.04 18.70
N LYS A 151 28.23 12.06 17.93
CA LYS A 151 28.54 13.48 18.23
C LYS A 151 27.75 14.01 19.41
N GLY A 152 26.52 13.56 19.60
CA GLY A 152 25.70 13.88 20.79
C GLY A 152 26.26 13.29 22.08
N LEU A 153 26.95 12.14 22.00
CA LEU A 153 27.60 11.51 23.14
C LEU A 153 28.94 12.18 23.50
N ASN A 154 29.76 12.55 22.51
CA ASN A 154 31.07 13.18 22.73
C ASN A 154 31.01 14.68 23.09
N LYS A 155 29.83 15.31 23.13
CA LYS A 155 29.68 16.73 23.49
C LYS A 155 29.47 16.96 25.00
N ASN A 156 29.39 15.88 25.78
CA ASN A 156 29.09 15.93 27.20
C ASN A 156 30.31 15.64 28.10
N GLU A 157 31.52 15.61 27.52
CA GLU A 157 32.82 15.62 28.23
C GLU A 157 33.50 16.97 28.01
#